data_AF-A0A426Z827-F1
#
_entry.id   AF-A0A426Z827-F1
#
_cell.length_a   1.000
_cell.length_b   1.000
_cell.length_c   1.000
_cell.angle_alpha   90.00
_cell.angle_beta   90.00
_cell.angle_gamma   90.00
#
_symmetry.space_group_name_H-M   'P 1'
#
loop_
_entity.id
_entity.type
_entity.pdbx_description
1 polymer ?
#
loop_
_entity_poly.entity_id
_entity_poly.type
_entity_poly.pdbx_seq_one_letter_code
_entity_poly.pdbx_strand_id
1 'polypeptide(L)'
;VEQLHKIFKLCGSPSEEFWRTSKLPHATSFKPQQPYLRRVRETFKDFPPPALALLDHLLSVDPAKRGTATSALESELKKLLSAVKYILNHVIFVSRQRAVAMKGHGVENGNRKETLVPDGNMEPQV
;
A
#
# COMPACT_ATOMS: atom_id res chain seq x y z
N VAL A 1 -5.00 30.10 21.90
CA VAL A 1 -6.41 29.64 21.74
C VAL A 1 -6.75 29.28 20.28
N GLU A 2 -6.12 29.90 19.27
CA GLU A 2 -6.43 29.66 17.85
C GLU A 2 -6.32 28.21 17.36
N GLN A 3 -5.33 27.44 17.83
CA GLN A 3 -5.11 26.08 17.33
C GLN A 3 -6.26 25.14 17.66
N LEU A 4 -6.84 25.24 18.86
CA LEU A 4 -7.98 24.44 19.26
C LEU A 4 -9.20 24.73 18.38
N HIS A 5 -9.36 26.00 18.01
CA HIS A 5 -10.41 26.44 17.11
C HIS A 5 -10.26 25.84 15.70
N LYS A 6 -9.02 25.75 15.18
CA LYS A 6 -8.72 25.07 13.91
C LYS A 6 -9.03 23.56 14.00
N ILE A 7 -8.69 22.92 15.12
CA ILE A 7 -9.00 21.49 15.35
C ILE A 7 -10.51 21.28 15.38
N PHE A 8 -11.28 22.06 16.14
CA PHE A 8 -12.73 21.89 16.22
C PHE A 8 -13.45 22.18 14.90
N LYS A 9 -12.97 23.14 14.09
CA LYS A 9 -13.51 23.38 12.75
C LYS A 9 -13.42 22.16 11.83
N LEU A 10 -12.39 21.33 11.99
CA LEU A 10 -12.20 20.11 11.19
C LEU A 10 -12.87 18.90 11.84
N CYS A 11 -12.53 18.62 13.10
CA CYS A 11 -12.91 17.40 13.81
C CYS A 11 -14.29 17.46 14.47
N GLY A 12 -14.92 18.64 14.51
CA GLY A 12 -16.15 18.92 15.23
C GLY A 12 -15.89 19.30 16.69
N SER A 13 -16.92 19.84 17.35
CA SER A 13 -16.87 20.13 18.78
C SER A 13 -17.11 18.86 19.61
N PRO A 14 -16.45 18.71 20.78
CA PRO A 14 -16.75 17.61 21.71
C PRO A 14 -18.20 17.67 22.23
N SER A 15 -18.73 16.51 22.65
CA SER A 15 -20.04 16.42 23.29
C SER A 15 -20.06 17.09 24.67
N GLU A 16 -21.25 17.44 25.17
CA GLU A 16 -21.38 18.01 26.52
C GLU A 16 -20.89 17.06 27.62
N GLU A 17 -21.10 15.76 27.43
CA GLU A 17 -20.59 14.73 28.32
C GLU A 17 -19.06 14.73 28.42
N PHE A 18 -18.36 14.93 27.28
CA PHE A 18 -16.91 15.08 27.26
C PHE A 18 -16.49 16.28 28.12
N TRP A 19 -17.14 17.43 27.97
CA TRP A 19 -16.82 18.61 28.78
C TRP A 19 -17.05 18.40 30.27
N ARG A 20 -18.13 17.68 30.65
CA ARG A 20 -18.45 17.37 32.05
C ARG A 20 -17.45 16.41 32.70
N THR A 21 -16.94 15.46 31.92
CA THR A 21 -16.01 14.41 32.40
C THR A 21 -14.55 14.80 32.25
N SER A 22 -14.24 15.78 31.39
CA SER A 22 -12.88 16.21 31.12
C SER A 22 -12.26 16.92 32.33
N LYS A 23 -11.13 16.40 32.82
CA LYS A 23 -10.32 17.04 33.87
C LYS A 23 -9.43 18.16 33.31
N LEU A 24 -9.91 18.91 32.33
CA LEU A 24 -9.12 19.93 31.65
C LEU A 24 -9.13 21.23 32.48
N PRO A 25 -7.97 21.76 32.88
CA PRO A 25 -7.92 23.07 33.51
C PRO A 25 -8.47 24.12 32.54
N HIS A 26 -9.44 24.93 33.01
CA HIS A 26 -10.15 25.94 32.23
C HIS A 26 -11.02 25.43 31.06
N ALA A 27 -11.61 24.24 31.18
CA ALA A 27 -12.52 23.66 30.18
C ALA A 27 -13.63 24.62 29.69
N THR A 28 -14.16 25.48 30.56
CA THR A 28 -15.20 26.47 30.24
C THR A 28 -14.70 27.58 29.31
N SER A 29 -13.43 27.97 29.37
CA SER A 29 -12.83 28.98 28.47
C SER A 29 -12.58 28.45 27.06
N PHE A 30 -12.55 27.13 26.90
CA PHE A 30 -12.31 26.45 25.62
C PHE A 30 -13.58 25.91 24.97
N LYS A 31 -14.71 25.89 25.69
CA LYS A 31 -16.01 25.48 25.13
C LYS A 31 -16.41 26.52 24.07
N PRO A 32 -16.53 26.13 22.80
CA PRO A 32 -16.97 27.06 21.77
C PRO A 32 -18.44 27.44 22.02
N GLN A 33 -18.77 28.71 21.79
CA GLN A 33 -20.14 29.23 21.95
C GLN A 33 -21.13 28.55 20.99
N GLN A 34 -20.66 28.18 19.79
CA GLN A 34 -21.42 27.39 18.82
C GLN A 34 -20.69 26.08 18.53
N PRO A 35 -21.39 24.93 18.54
CA PRO A 35 -20.78 23.66 18.22
C PRO A 35 -20.40 23.60 16.74
N TYR A 36 -19.15 23.22 16.48
CA TYR A 36 -18.64 22.94 15.14
C TYR A 36 -19.13 21.57 14.65
N LEU A 37 -19.64 21.56 13.42
CA LEU A 37 -19.88 20.32 12.68
C LEU A 37 -18.56 19.69 12.25
N ARG A 38 -18.51 18.36 12.31
CA ARG A 38 -17.34 17.58 11.89
C ARG A 38 -17.26 17.54 10.36
N ARG A 39 -16.13 17.97 9.79
CA ARG A 39 -15.90 18.07 8.33
C ARG A 39 -14.77 17.20 7.81
N VAL A 40 -14.31 16.21 8.59
CA VAL A 40 -13.20 15.31 8.20
C VAL A 40 -13.48 14.61 6.87
N ARG A 41 -14.66 14.01 6.71
CA ARG A 41 -15.03 13.27 5.48
C ARG A 41 -15.16 14.18 4.27
N GLU A 42 -15.64 15.41 4.46
CA GLU A 42 -15.76 16.42 3.41
C GLU A 42 -14.39 16.92 2.95
N THR A 43 -13.48 17.12 3.90
CA THR A 43 -12.12 17.64 3.65
C THR A 43 -11.24 16.60 2.96
N PHE A 44 -11.36 15.33 3.33
CA PHE A 44 -10.54 14.24 2.81
C PHE A 44 -11.30 13.35 1.80
N LYS A 45 -12.36 13.87 1.17
CA LYS A 45 -13.23 13.11 0.26
C LYS A 45 -12.52 12.41 -0.90
N ASP A 46 -11.34 12.89 -1.27
CA ASP A 46 -10.51 12.34 -2.34
C ASP A 46 -9.75 11.08 -1.91
N PHE A 47 -9.81 10.72 -0.63
CA PHE A 47 -9.14 9.53 -0.10
C PHE A 47 -10.03 8.29 -0.28
N PRO A 48 -9.42 7.10 -0.44
CA PRO A 48 -10.19 5.88 -0.57
C PRO A 48 -11.03 5.62 0.69
N PRO A 49 -12.24 5.03 0.58
CA PRO A 49 -13.15 4.84 1.71
C PRO A 49 -12.53 4.18 2.96
N PRO A 50 -11.65 3.16 2.83
CA PRO A 50 -10.95 2.58 3.98
C PRO A 50 -10.01 3.54 4.71
N ALA A 51 -9.34 4.44 3.98
CA ALA A 51 -8.49 5.47 4.57
C ALA A 51 -9.32 6.55 5.25
N LEU A 52 -10.46 6.94 4.66
CA LEU A 52 -11.42 7.84 5.27
C LEU A 52 -11.97 7.30 6.59
N ALA A 53 -12.35 6.02 6.64
CA ALA A 53 -12.85 5.38 7.86
C ALA A 53 -11.78 5.37 8.98
N LEU A 54 -10.53 5.08 8.62
CA LEU A 54 -9.41 5.11 9.56
C LEU A 54 -9.14 6.53 10.09
N LEU A 55 -9.06 7.52 9.20
CA LEU A 55 -8.88 8.93 9.58
C LEU A 55 -10.00 9.43 10.47
N ASP A 56 -11.23 8.98 10.23
CA ASP A 56 -12.37 9.37 11.05
C ASP A 56 -12.21 8.90 12.51
N HIS A 57 -11.66 7.71 12.73
CA HIS A 57 -11.34 7.24 14.08
C HIS A 57 -10.15 8.00 14.68
N LEU A 58 -9.05 8.11 13.94
CA LEU A 58 -7.81 8.74 14.42
C LEU A 58 -7.98 10.22 14.78
N LEU A 59 -8.84 10.94 14.06
CA LEU A 59 -9.13 12.36 14.29
C LEU A 59 -10.35 12.58 15.21
N SER A 60 -10.72 11.59 16.03
CA SER A 60 -11.66 11.79 17.12
C SER A 60 -11.08 12.75 18.18
N VAL A 61 -11.88 13.75 18.56
CA VAL A 61 -11.53 14.69 19.63
C VAL A 61 -11.56 13.99 21.00
N ASP A 62 -12.49 13.05 21.16
CA ASP A 62 -12.58 12.18 22.33
C ASP A 62 -11.52 11.07 22.23
N PRO A 63 -10.57 10.97 23.19
CA PRO A 63 -9.54 9.94 23.20
C PRO A 63 -10.12 8.53 23.36
N ALA A 64 -11.25 8.35 24.05
CA ALA A 64 -11.87 7.04 24.22
C ALA A 64 -12.38 6.48 22.89
N LYS A 65 -12.78 7.36 21.96
CA LYS A 65 -13.28 7.01 20.63
C LYS A 65 -12.19 6.92 19.56
N ARG A 66 -10.94 7.31 19.87
CA ARG A 66 -9.84 7.36 18.89
C ARG A 66 -9.32 5.98 18.49
N GLY A 67 -9.53 4.97 19.34
CA GLY A 67 -9.00 3.62 19.16
C GLY A 67 -7.50 3.52 19.47
N THR A 68 -6.95 2.32 19.27
CA THR A 68 -5.53 2.01 19.55
C THR A 68 -4.71 1.90 18.28
N ALA A 69 -3.39 2.02 18.40
CA ALA A 69 -2.48 1.79 17.28
C ALA A 69 -2.64 0.38 16.66
N THR A 70 -2.91 -0.63 17.49
CA THR A 70 -3.19 -2.00 17.03
C THR A 70 -4.44 -2.06 16.17
N SER A 71 -5.55 -1.46 16.63
CA SER A 71 -6.81 -1.43 15.88
C SER A 71 -6.67 -0.68 14.55
N ALA A 72 -5.92 0.43 14.55
CA ALA A 72 -5.60 1.17 13.33
C ALA A 72 -4.79 0.31 12.33
N LEU A 73 -3.84 -0.47 12.83
CA LEU A 73 -3.04 -1.38 12.01
C LEU A 73 -3.90 -2.52 11.44
N GLU A 74 -4.88 -3.02 12.16
CA GLU A 74 -5.77 -4.10 11.70
C GLU A 74 -6.87 -3.64 10.73
N SER A 75 -6.91 -2.35 10.38
CA SER A 75 -7.89 -1.78 9.46
C SER A 75 -7.84 -2.39 8.05
N GLU A 76 -8.96 -2.25 7.33
CA GLU A 76 -9.11 -2.68 5.93
C GLU A 76 -8.01 -2.14 5.00
N LEU A 77 -7.43 -0.98 5.31
CA LEU A 77 -6.32 -0.41 4.57
C LEU A 77 -5.09 -1.34 4.58
N LYS A 78 -4.73 -1.94 5.72
CA LYS A 78 -3.62 -2.90 5.79
C LYS A 78 -3.92 -4.17 4.98
N LYS A 79 -5.16 -4.64 4.99
CA LYS A 79 -5.58 -5.81 4.20
C LYS A 79 -5.44 -5.52 2.70
N LEU A 80 -5.89 -4.35 2.25
CA LEU A 80 -5.72 -3.91 0.87
C LEU A 80 -4.26 -3.77 0.46
N LEU A 81 -3.41 -3.17 1.30
CA LEU A 81 -1.97 -3.08 1.02
C LEU A 81 -1.32 -4.46 0.90
N SER A 82 -1.71 -5.41 1.75
CA SER A 82 -1.24 -6.79 1.67
C SER A 82 -1.67 -7.46 0.36
N ALA A 83 -2.93 -7.31 -0.04
CA ALA A 83 -3.45 -7.85 -1.29
C ALA A 83 -2.74 -7.25 -2.52
N VAL A 84 -2.58 -5.92 -2.56
CA VAL A 84 -1.86 -5.24 -3.65
C VAL A 84 -0.41 -5.71 -3.73
N LYS A 85 0.27 -5.83 -2.59
CA LYS A 85 1.64 -6.35 -2.53
C LYS A 85 1.72 -7.79 -3.02
N TYR A 86 0.77 -8.65 -2.64
CA TYR A 86 0.69 -10.04 -3.10
C TYR A 86 0.51 -10.11 -4.62
N ILE A 87 -0.46 -9.37 -5.16
CA ILE A 87 -0.76 -9.34 -6.60
C ILE A 87 0.46 -8.83 -7.37
N LEU A 88 1.07 -7.74 -6.93
CA LEU A 88 2.23 -7.16 -7.60
C LEU A 88 3.41 -8.15 -7.61
N ASN A 89 3.69 -8.77 -6.47
CA ASN A 89 4.73 -9.81 -6.37
C ASN A 89 4.43 -10.99 -7.30
N HIS A 90 3.17 -11.44 -7.36
CA HIS A 90 2.75 -12.53 -8.23
C HIS A 90 2.89 -12.17 -9.72
N VAL A 91 2.45 -10.98 -10.13
CA VAL A 91 2.58 -10.49 -11.51
C VAL A 91 4.04 -10.35 -11.92
N ILE A 92 4.89 -9.81 -11.03
CA ILE A 92 6.35 -9.72 -11.26
C ILE A 92 6.95 -11.12 -11.41
N PHE A 93 6.58 -12.04 -10.53
CA PHE A 93 7.05 -13.43 -10.57
C PHE A 93 6.68 -14.11 -11.89
N VAL A 94 5.40 -14.08 -12.28
CA VAL A 94 4.93 -14.68 -13.54
C VAL A 94 5.61 -14.03 -14.75
N SER A 95 5.80 -12.71 -14.73
CA SER A 95 6.50 -11.99 -15.80
C SER A 95 7.97 -12.41 -15.91
N ARG A 96 8.66 -12.61 -14.77
CA ARG A 96 10.03 -13.16 -14.75
C ARG A 96 10.09 -14.59 -15.28
N GLN A 97 9.17 -15.47 -14.87
CA GLN A 97 9.13 -16.86 -15.36
C GLN A 97 8.93 -16.92 -16.88
N ARG A 98 8.06 -16.06 -17.44
CA ARG A 98 7.87 -15.93 -18.90
C ARG A 98 9.15 -15.47 -19.60
N ALA A 99 9.86 -14.49 -19.06
CA ALA A 99 11.12 -14.02 -19.64
C ALA A 99 12.23 -15.08 -19.63
N VAL A 100 12.26 -15.96 -18.62
CA VAL A 100 13.20 -17.09 -18.55
C VAL A 100 12.85 -18.15 -19.60
N ALA A 101 11.56 -18.47 -19.79
CA ALA A 101 11.11 -19.43 -20.80
C ALA A 101 11.48 -19.00 -22.24
N MET A 102 11.46 -17.69 -22.53
CA MET A 102 11.79 -17.15 -23.85
C MET A 102 13.30 -17.14 -24.17
N LYS A 103 14.18 -17.33 -23.18
CA LYS A 103 15.65 -17.39 -23.36
C LYS A 103 16.19 -18.80 -23.63
N GLY A 104 15.36 -19.83 -23.56
CA GLY A 104 15.76 -21.24 -23.72
C GLY A 104 15.82 -21.78 -25.15
N HIS A 105 15.55 -20.99 -26.19
CA HIS A 105 15.62 -21.43 -27.60
C HIS A 105 16.86 -20.85 -28.30
N GLY A 106 18.04 -21.26 -27.87
CA GLY A 106 19.27 -21.18 -28.67
C GLY A 106 19.58 -22.56 -29.22
N VAL A 107 19.18 -22.82 -30.47
CA VAL A 107 19.49 -24.05 -31.20
C VAL A 107 20.98 -24.06 -31.54
N GLU A 108 21.78 -24.87 -30.82
CA GLU A 108 23.14 -25.23 -31.23
C GLU A 108 23.05 -26.34 -32.29
N ASN A 109 23.04 -25.96 -33.57
CA ASN A 109 23.09 -26.90 -34.68
C ASN A 109 24.53 -27.36 -34.97
N GLY A 110 24.81 -28.59 -34.53
CA GLY A 110 25.54 -29.67 -35.19
C GLY A 110 26.58 -29.40 -36.29
N ASN A 111 27.81 -29.84 -35.99
CA ASN A 111 28.67 -30.74 -36.78
C ASN A 111 28.71 -30.60 -38.32
N ARG A 112 29.92 -30.34 -38.86
CA ARG A 112 30.37 -30.95 -40.12
C ARG A 112 31.71 -31.65 -39.86
N LYS A 113 31.65 -32.98 -39.67
CA LYS A 113 32.83 -33.86 -39.78
C LYS A 113 33.20 -33.92 -41.26
N GLU A 114 34.34 -33.36 -41.64
CA GLU A 114 34.99 -33.72 -42.90
C GLU A 114 35.71 -35.06 -42.68
N THR A 115 35.23 -36.09 -43.36
CA THR A 115 35.95 -37.35 -43.54
C THR A 115 35.87 -37.68 -45.01
N LEU A 116 36.90 -37.31 -45.75
CA LEU A 116 37.12 -37.68 -47.15
C LEU A 116 38.49 -38.36 -47.21
N VAL A 117 38.47 -39.69 -47.35
CA VAL A 117 39.56 -40.50 -47.89
C VAL A 117 38.94 -41.79 -48.45
N PRO A 118 39.52 -42.47 -49.45
CA PRO A 118 40.53 -42.09 -50.45
C PRO A 118 40.01 -42.26 -51.90
N ASP A 119 40.51 -41.49 -52.86
CA ASP A 119 40.48 -41.92 -54.27
C ASP A 119 41.78 -42.68 -54.57
N GLY A 120 41.64 -43.87 -55.13
CA GLY A 120 42.74 -44.77 -55.42
C GLY A 120 43.57 -44.34 -56.63
N ASN A 121 44.86 -44.68 -56.63
CA ASN A 121 45.51 -45.08 -57.86
C ASN A 121 46.62 -46.09 -57.58
N MET A 122 46.60 -47.16 -58.38
CA MET A 122 47.59 -48.22 -58.44
C MET A 122 48.72 -47.75 -59.35
N GLU A 123 49.95 -47.70 -58.86
CA GLU A 123 51.13 -47.60 -59.73
C GLU A 123 52.24 -48.52 -59.21
N PRO A 124 52.69 -49.51 -60.00
CA PRO A 124 53.88 -50.29 -59.72
C PRO A 124 55.09 -49.62 -60.39
N GLN A 125 56.16 -49.37 -59.63
CA GLN A 125 57.44 -48.90 -60.17
C GLN A 125 58.56 -49.77 -59.59
N VAL A 126 59.07 -50.65 -60.47
CA VAL A 126 60.39 -51.31 -60.58
C VAL A 126 60.91 -52.11 -59.39
#